data_AF-A0A9E7HJW8-F1
#
_entry.id   AF-A0A9E7HJW8-F1
#
_cell.length_a   1.000
_cell.length_b   1.000
_cell.length_c   1.000
_cell.angle_alpha   90.00
_cell.angle_beta   90.00
_cell.angle_gamma   90.00
#
_symmetry.space_group_name_H-M   'P 1'
#
loop_
_entity.id
_entity.type
_entity.pdbx_description
1 polymer ?
#
loop_
_entity_poly.entity_id
_entity_poly.type
_entity_poly.pdbx_seq_one_letter_code
_entity_poly.pdbx_strand_id
1 'polypeptide(L)'
;MTAMKKRASPPTLWLGLQLILWLSVLACTLALIGIGSRSPSPAALVENAEEDKYSIYIHSEPSFVFDRTTTRSPFFFGRQLQNSIKVVWGEATMIEAERLLIAAALNDPASRRFALISDSFLDKREGRYNPKMFPTIPKDRWRKGSQWTILVRKHAQIVVADTVVFPEFRRFCKRRIEPVLGGKQNHKEAAQKEHNCIPDEHYLQTLLSMSQLEDELERRTLTYASWNQSIDAQDKSNWHPKKFEFADASPQHITEIRNINHIYYETEYRTEWCQCNATFVPCFLFARKFSRSAAMRILKEGLIGPFDAGAVLFTNS
;
A
#
# COMPACT_ATOMS: atom_id res chain seq x y z
N MET A 1 20.26 18.52 -60.60
CA MET A 1 21.43 18.41 -59.71
C MET A 1 21.10 19.18 -58.44
N THR A 2 20.26 18.71 -57.51
CA THR A 2 20.24 17.38 -56.87
C THR A 2 21.47 17.16 -55.99
N ALA A 3 21.36 17.51 -54.70
CA ALA A 3 22.28 17.11 -53.65
C ALA A 3 21.46 16.65 -52.43
N MET A 4 21.60 15.37 -52.07
CA MET A 4 20.87 14.75 -50.96
C MET A 4 21.53 15.11 -49.62
N LYS A 5 20.73 15.33 -48.56
CA LYS A 5 21.21 15.08 -47.20
C LYS A 5 20.12 14.51 -46.28
N LYS A 6 20.19 13.18 -46.12
CA LYS A 6 19.68 12.32 -45.03
C LYS A 6 18.42 12.78 -44.27
N ARG A 7 17.31 12.07 -44.48
CA ARG A 7 16.25 11.92 -43.47
C ARG A 7 16.86 11.33 -42.19
N ALA A 8 16.72 12.01 -41.07
CA ALA A 8 16.88 11.39 -39.76
C ALA A 8 15.61 10.59 -39.44
N SER A 9 15.77 9.37 -38.92
CA SER A 9 14.69 8.59 -38.34
C SER A 9 14.18 9.26 -37.04
N PRO A 10 12.88 9.19 -36.73
CA PRO A 10 12.38 9.64 -35.44
C PRO A 10 12.92 8.70 -34.34
N PRO A 11 13.42 9.23 -33.21
CA PRO A 11 13.86 8.38 -32.11
C PRO A 11 12.68 7.64 -31.50
N THR A 12 12.75 6.31 -31.54
CA THR A 12 11.82 5.34 -30.92
C THR A 12 11.91 5.38 -29.39
N LEU A 13 11.49 6.50 -28.79
CA LEU A 13 11.64 6.80 -27.36
C LEU A 13 10.32 7.20 -26.68
N TRP A 14 9.22 7.36 -27.43
CA TRP A 14 7.92 7.81 -26.91
C TRP A 14 6.88 6.70 -26.68
N LEU A 15 7.19 5.44 -26.97
CA LEU A 15 6.41 4.27 -26.50
C LEU A 15 6.91 3.72 -25.15
N GLY A 16 8.15 4.05 -24.75
CA GLY A 16 8.75 3.55 -23.50
C GLY A 16 8.13 4.14 -22.23
N LEU A 17 7.66 5.39 -22.26
CA LEU A 17 7.07 6.03 -21.07
C LEU A 17 5.60 5.64 -20.82
N GLN A 18 4.84 5.28 -21.85
CA GLN A 18 3.49 4.74 -21.67
C GLN A 18 3.52 3.33 -21.09
N LEU A 19 4.51 2.50 -21.43
CA LEU A 19 4.60 1.13 -20.90
C LEU A 19 4.94 1.06 -19.40
N ILE A 20 5.68 2.05 -18.87
CA ILE A 20 6.03 2.14 -17.44
C ILE A 20 4.82 2.56 -16.59
N LEU A 21 3.92 3.37 -17.15
CA LEU A 21 2.63 3.71 -16.54
C LEU A 21 1.59 2.58 -16.62
N TRP A 22 1.74 1.61 -17.54
CA TRP A 22 0.85 0.45 -17.64
C TRP A 22 1.31 -0.77 -16.82
N LEU A 23 2.62 -0.95 -16.62
CA LEU A 23 3.17 -2.03 -15.78
C LEU A 23 3.26 -1.69 -14.28
N SER A 24 2.73 -0.53 -13.86
CA SER A 24 2.53 -0.15 -12.46
C SER A 24 1.05 -0.15 -12.02
N VAL A 25 0.10 -0.31 -12.94
CA VAL A 25 -1.34 -0.42 -12.66
C VAL A 25 -1.77 -1.84 -12.26
N LEU A 26 -0.93 -2.85 -12.51
CA LEU A 26 -1.17 -4.25 -12.10
C LEU A 26 -0.69 -4.58 -10.67
N ALA A 27 -0.89 -3.66 -9.70
CA ALA A 27 -0.48 -3.87 -8.30
C ALA A 27 -1.24 -3.00 -7.27
N CYS A 28 -2.58 -2.98 -7.32
CA CYS A 28 -3.42 -2.59 -6.19
C CYS A 28 -4.56 -3.57 -5.92
N THR A 29 -4.30 -4.87 -6.11
CA THR A 29 -5.06 -5.94 -5.47
C THR A 29 -4.77 -5.90 -3.96
N LEU A 30 -5.50 -5.06 -3.23
CA LEU A 30 -5.56 -5.12 -1.76
C LEU A 30 -6.31 -6.39 -1.35
N ALA A 31 -5.57 -7.50 -1.27
CA ALA A 31 -6.08 -8.75 -0.74
C ALA A 31 -6.16 -8.66 0.79
N LEU A 32 -7.35 -8.38 1.33
CA LEU A 32 -7.61 -8.57 2.76
C LEU A 32 -7.55 -10.07 3.07
N ILE A 33 -6.80 -10.46 4.11
CA ILE A 33 -6.72 -11.84 4.62
C ILE A 33 -7.49 -11.89 5.97
N GLY A 34 -8.67 -12.50 5.98
CA GLY A 34 -9.53 -12.60 7.17
C GLY A 34 -9.24 -13.83 8.05
N ILE A 35 -8.30 -13.72 9.00
CA ILE A 35 -7.79 -14.90 9.75
C ILE A 35 -8.77 -15.41 10.84
N GLY A 36 -9.14 -16.70 10.76
CA GLY A 36 -9.94 -17.43 11.74
C GLY A 36 -9.13 -17.96 12.95
N SER A 37 -9.75 -18.08 14.13
CA SER A 37 -9.04 -18.41 15.37
C SER A 37 -8.94 -19.91 15.69
N ARG A 38 -7.85 -20.55 15.23
CA ARG A 38 -7.22 -21.68 15.92
C ARG A 38 -5.70 -21.61 15.69
N SER A 39 -4.93 -21.54 16.77
CA SER A 39 -3.51 -21.21 16.78
C SER A 39 -2.61 -22.27 16.13
N PRO A 40 -1.77 -21.89 15.14
CA PRO A 40 -0.54 -22.61 14.79
C PRO A 40 0.70 -21.89 15.36
N SER A 41 1.82 -22.60 15.44
CA SER A 41 3.13 -22.05 15.82
C SER A 41 3.77 -21.20 14.69
N PRO A 42 4.84 -20.43 14.95
CA PRO A 42 5.37 -19.42 14.01
C PRO A 42 6.03 -19.92 12.71
N ALA A 43 5.80 -21.17 12.28
CA ALA A 43 6.55 -21.84 11.22
C ALA A 43 5.65 -22.39 10.09
N ALA A 44 4.68 -21.60 9.61
CA ALA A 44 3.96 -21.88 8.37
C ALA A 44 3.27 -20.63 7.80
N LEU A 45 3.90 -19.96 6.83
CA LEU A 45 3.26 -18.99 5.96
C LEU A 45 3.59 -19.34 4.51
N VAL A 46 2.54 -19.43 3.69
CA VAL A 46 2.48 -19.67 2.23
C VAL A 46 2.34 -21.12 1.74
N GLU A 47 2.88 -22.17 2.38
CA GLU A 47 2.59 -23.56 1.92
C GLU A 47 1.52 -24.33 2.72
N ASN A 48 1.28 -24.00 4.00
CA ASN A 48 0.12 -24.50 4.76
C ASN A 48 -0.98 -23.44 4.89
N ALA A 49 -1.35 -22.83 3.76
CA ALA A 49 -2.49 -21.92 3.70
C ALA A 49 -3.79 -22.76 3.68
N GLU A 50 -4.23 -23.24 4.85
CA GLU A 50 -5.53 -23.88 5.01
C GLU A 50 -6.63 -22.90 4.54
N GLU A 51 -7.32 -23.22 3.45
CA GLU A 51 -8.29 -22.31 2.81
C GLU A 51 -9.42 -21.88 3.77
N ASP A 52 -9.77 -22.74 4.72
CA ASP A 52 -10.75 -22.50 5.79
C ASP A 52 -10.31 -21.43 6.81
N LYS A 53 -9.01 -21.07 6.84
CA LYS A 53 -8.46 -20.11 7.80
C LYS A 53 -8.44 -18.68 7.30
N TYR A 54 -8.71 -18.39 6.02
CA TYR A 54 -8.70 -17.03 5.50
C TYR A 54 -9.66 -16.78 4.32
N SER A 55 -10.36 -15.65 4.37
CA SER A 55 -11.04 -15.08 3.19
C SER A 55 -10.13 -14.10 2.44
N ILE A 56 -10.21 -14.09 1.11
CA ILE A 56 -9.62 -13.07 0.22
C ILE A 56 -10.75 -12.22 -0.39
N TYR A 57 -10.56 -10.90 -0.38
CA TYR A 57 -11.40 -9.92 -1.09
C TYR A 57 -10.50 -9.06 -1.99
N ILE A 58 -10.96 -8.72 -3.20
CA ILE A 58 -10.17 -7.97 -4.18
C ILE A 58 -10.93 -6.76 -4.68
N HIS A 59 -10.30 -5.59 -4.59
CA HIS A 59 -10.70 -4.40 -5.34
C HIS A 59 -9.80 -4.28 -6.58
N SER A 60 -10.35 -3.91 -7.73
CA SER A 60 -9.63 -3.73 -9.00
C SER A 60 -10.23 -2.59 -9.82
N GLU A 61 -9.60 -2.22 -10.95
CA GLU A 61 -10.23 -1.28 -11.89
C GLU A 61 -11.61 -1.82 -12.31
N PRO A 62 -12.66 -0.98 -12.41
CA PRO A 62 -13.97 -1.42 -12.84
C PRO A 62 -13.94 -2.18 -14.17
N SER A 63 -14.69 -3.27 -14.26
CA SER A 63 -14.69 -4.24 -15.38
C SER A 63 -13.48 -5.16 -15.50
N PHE A 64 -12.44 -5.03 -14.66
CA PHE A 64 -11.41 -6.07 -14.58
C PHE A 64 -11.95 -7.29 -13.83
N VAL A 65 -11.73 -8.49 -14.38
CA VAL A 65 -12.19 -9.77 -13.81
C VAL A 65 -11.00 -10.70 -13.57
N PHE A 66 -10.93 -11.33 -12.41
CA PHE A 66 -9.98 -12.40 -12.09
C PHE A 66 -10.57 -13.76 -12.46
N ASP A 67 -10.13 -14.31 -13.58
CA ASP A 67 -10.52 -15.62 -14.11
C ASP A 67 -9.32 -16.33 -14.76
N ARG A 68 -9.56 -17.50 -15.38
CA ARG A 68 -8.54 -18.34 -16.04
C ARG A 68 -7.82 -17.64 -17.20
N THR A 69 -8.36 -16.56 -17.75
CA THR A 69 -7.76 -15.78 -18.84
C THR A 69 -6.86 -14.66 -18.32
N THR A 70 -7.15 -14.11 -17.13
CA THR A 70 -6.43 -12.97 -16.55
C THR A 70 -5.44 -13.33 -15.44
N THR A 71 -5.59 -14.49 -14.78
CA THR A 71 -4.63 -14.97 -13.78
C THR A 71 -4.48 -16.48 -13.77
N ARG A 72 -3.27 -16.95 -13.44
CA ARG A 72 -2.94 -18.37 -13.27
C ARG A 72 -3.27 -18.90 -11.87
N SER A 73 -3.51 -18.02 -10.89
CA SER A 73 -3.74 -18.40 -9.50
C SER A 73 -5.24 -18.51 -9.22
N PRO A 74 -5.77 -19.73 -8.92
CA PRO A 74 -7.19 -19.91 -8.66
C PRO A 74 -7.67 -19.23 -7.38
N PHE A 75 -6.78 -18.92 -6.44
CA PHE A 75 -7.08 -18.21 -5.19
C PHE A 75 -7.76 -16.85 -5.39
N PHE A 76 -7.61 -16.23 -6.57
CA PHE A 76 -8.22 -14.93 -6.89
C PHE A 76 -9.56 -15.03 -7.63
N PHE A 77 -9.93 -16.21 -8.13
CA PHE A 77 -11.15 -16.38 -8.93
C PHE A 77 -12.41 -16.03 -8.11
N GLY A 78 -13.26 -15.18 -8.66
CA GLY A 78 -14.54 -14.78 -8.03
C GLY A 78 -14.41 -13.98 -6.72
N ARG A 79 -13.20 -13.56 -6.31
CA ARG A 79 -12.97 -12.81 -5.06
C ARG A 79 -13.11 -11.28 -5.20
N GLN A 80 -13.46 -10.79 -6.38
CA GLN A 80 -13.54 -9.36 -6.70
C GLN A 80 -14.84 -8.69 -6.23
N LEU A 81 -14.76 -7.42 -5.82
CA LEU A 81 -15.92 -6.62 -5.45
C LEU A 81 -16.70 -6.15 -6.69
N GLN A 82 -18.00 -6.42 -6.71
CA GLN A 82 -18.91 -6.01 -7.79
C GLN A 82 -19.10 -4.48 -7.88
N ASN A 83 -18.89 -3.77 -6.77
CA ASN A 83 -18.98 -2.32 -6.65
C ASN A 83 -17.60 -1.64 -6.59
N SER A 84 -16.59 -2.22 -7.25
CA SER A 84 -15.27 -1.60 -7.37
C SER A 84 -15.34 -0.22 -8.07
N ILE A 85 -14.46 0.69 -7.69
CA ILE A 85 -14.41 2.07 -8.17
C ILE A 85 -13.07 2.40 -8.84
N LYS A 86 -13.00 3.51 -9.58
CA LYS A 86 -11.73 4.00 -10.10
C LYS A 86 -10.91 4.67 -8.99
N VAL A 87 -9.76 4.09 -8.66
CA VAL A 87 -8.83 4.65 -7.67
C VAL A 87 -7.86 5.63 -8.34
N VAL A 88 -7.61 6.77 -7.69
CA VAL A 88 -6.65 7.79 -8.15
C VAL A 88 -5.65 8.04 -7.02
N TRP A 89 -4.36 7.94 -7.32
CA TRP A 89 -3.31 8.10 -6.31
C TRP A 89 -3.33 9.51 -5.70
N GLY A 90 -3.31 9.60 -4.37
CA GLY A 90 -3.35 10.87 -3.63
C GLY A 90 -4.75 11.52 -3.54
N GLU A 91 -5.80 10.84 -4.00
CA GLU A 91 -7.20 11.23 -3.83
C GLU A 91 -7.92 10.35 -2.80
N ALA A 92 -9.02 10.85 -2.25
CA ALA A 92 -9.84 10.10 -1.30
C ALA A 92 -10.52 8.84 -1.88
N THR A 93 -10.43 8.59 -3.20
CA THR A 93 -10.88 7.33 -3.79
C THR A 93 -10.02 6.13 -3.36
N MET A 94 -8.80 6.36 -2.86
CA MET A 94 -8.00 5.31 -2.20
C MET A 94 -8.68 4.82 -0.91
N ILE A 95 -9.05 5.76 -0.02
CA ILE A 95 -9.80 5.46 1.22
C ILE A 95 -11.12 4.76 0.91
N GLU A 96 -11.82 5.20 -0.14
CA GLU A 96 -13.10 4.60 -0.53
C GLU A 96 -12.95 3.12 -0.91
N ALA A 97 -11.95 2.78 -1.72
CA ALA A 97 -11.66 1.39 -2.07
C ALA A 97 -11.30 0.54 -0.84
N GLU A 98 -10.53 1.09 0.10
CA GLU A 98 -10.20 0.44 1.39
C GLU A 98 -11.46 0.21 2.24
N ARG A 99 -12.35 1.21 2.34
CA ARG A 99 -13.64 1.10 3.05
C ARG A 99 -14.56 0.06 2.42
N LEU A 100 -14.62 -0.03 1.09
CA LEU A 100 -15.41 -1.04 0.38
C LEU A 100 -14.90 -2.46 0.66
N LEU A 101 -13.59 -2.66 0.69
CA LEU A 101 -12.96 -3.92 1.07
C LEU A 101 -13.26 -4.32 2.51
N ILE A 102 -13.12 -3.39 3.46
CA ILE A 102 -13.44 -3.64 4.87
C ILE A 102 -14.93 -3.97 5.03
N ALA A 103 -15.83 -3.25 4.36
CA ALA A 103 -17.26 -3.51 4.40
C ALA A 103 -17.63 -4.90 3.84
N ALA A 104 -17.02 -5.30 2.71
CA ALA A 104 -17.22 -6.63 2.14
C ALA A 104 -16.73 -7.73 3.11
N ALA A 105 -15.55 -7.55 3.70
CA ALA A 105 -14.97 -8.51 4.64
C ALA A 105 -15.73 -8.59 5.97
N LEU A 106 -16.40 -7.51 6.41
CA LEU A 106 -17.21 -7.50 7.63
C LEU A 106 -18.49 -8.34 7.52
N ASN A 107 -18.98 -8.61 6.31
CA ASN A 107 -20.14 -9.47 6.10
C ASN A 107 -19.89 -10.93 6.56
N ASP A 108 -18.64 -11.38 6.53
CA ASP A 108 -18.23 -12.62 7.16
C ASP A 108 -18.10 -12.43 8.69
N PRO A 109 -18.90 -13.13 9.53
CA PRO A 109 -18.78 -13.05 10.99
C PRO A 109 -17.52 -13.72 11.54
N ALA A 110 -16.87 -14.63 10.80
CA ALA A 110 -15.63 -15.29 11.23
C ALA A 110 -14.40 -14.37 11.10
N SER A 111 -14.42 -13.40 10.18
CA SER A 111 -13.35 -12.42 9.98
C SER A 111 -13.13 -11.53 11.21
N ARG A 112 -12.00 -11.76 11.92
CA ARG A 112 -11.62 -11.02 13.14
C ARG A 112 -10.52 -9.98 12.96
N ARG A 113 -9.64 -10.18 11.98
CA ARG A 113 -8.52 -9.29 11.64
C ARG A 113 -8.61 -8.93 10.16
N PHE A 114 -8.35 -7.67 9.84
CA PHE A 114 -8.53 -7.08 8.53
C PHE A 114 -7.19 -6.47 8.11
N ALA A 115 -6.41 -7.23 7.34
CA ALA A 115 -5.06 -6.85 6.97
C ALA A 115 -5.02 -5.94 5.73
N LEU A 116 -5.34 -4.66 5.91
CA LEU A 116 -4.44 -3.63 5.36
C LEU A 116 -3.18 -3.65 6.28
N ILE A 117 -2.05 -3.01 6.01
CA ILE A 117 -0.74 -3.67 6.24
C ILE A 117 0.36 -2.94 7.09
N SER A 118 0.21 -1.67 7.53
CA SER A 118 1.28 -0.81 8.13
C SER A 118 0.88 0.21 9.24
N ASP A 119 1.56 1.38 9.34
CA ASP A 119 1.97 2.14 10.56
C ASP A 119 1.06 3.31 11.07
N SER A 120 1.44 3.95 12.21
CA SER A 120 0.97 5.26 12.70
C SER A 120 2.03 6.08 13.47
N PHE A 121 2.22 7.37 13.14
CA PHE A 121 3.05 8.34 13.90
C PHE A 121 2.68 9.81 13.62
N LEU A 122 3.17 10.77 14.41
CA LEU A 122 2.82 12.19 14.23
C LEU A 122 3.47 12.80 12.98
N ASP A 123 2.72 13.55 12.15
CA ASP A 123 3.29 14.22 10.96
C ASP A 123 4.12 15.45 11.35
N LYS A 124 5.39 15.23 11.68
CA LYS A 124 6.34 16.30 12.02
C LYS A 124 6.75 17.16 10.81
N ARG A 125 6.24 16.87 9.60
CA ARG A 125 6.43 17.69 8.39
C ARG A 125 5.13 18.44 8.09
N GLU A 126 4.83 19.48 8.89
CA GLU A 126 3.53 20.16 9.09
C GLU A 126 2.75 20.74 7.87
N GLY A 127 2.97 20.26 6.64
CA GLY A 127 2.38 20.81 5.40
C GLY A 127 1.20 20.04 4.79
N ARG A 128 0.77 18.91 5.36
CA ARG A 128 -0.29 18.05 4.77
C ARG A 128 -1.70 18.38 5.22
N TYR A 129 -1.88 18.86 6.45
CA TYR A 129 -3.18 19.24 6.99
C TYR A 129 -3.78 20.44 6.23
N ASN A 130 -5.03 20.33 5.77
CA ASN A 130 -5.78 21.42 5.15
C ASN A 130 -6.57 22.20 6.24
N PRO A 131 -6.30 23.50 6.48
CA PRO A 131 -7.01 24.28 7.49
C PRO A 131 -8.53 24.34 7.33
N LYS A 132 -9.06 24.10 6.12
CA LYS A 132 -10.50 24.09 5.84
C LYS A 132 -11.27 22.91 6.45
N MET A 133 -10.57 21.89 6.95
CA MET A 133 -11.17 20.79 7.71
C MET A 133 -11.50 21.18 9.17
N PHE A 134 -11.00 22.32 9.65
CA PHE A 134 -11.41 22.88 10.94
C PHE A 134 -12.81 23.52 10.83
N PRO A 135 -13.73 23.32 11.80
CA PRO A 135 -13.54 22.64 13.09
C PRO A 135 -13.78 21.13 13.07
N THR A 136 -14.28 20.54 11.98
CA THR A 136 -14.73 19.15 11.90
C THR A 136 -13.62 18.13 12.21
N ILE A 137 -12.40 18.38 11.72
CA ILE A 137 -11.19 17.64 12.07
C ILE A 137 -10.17 18.65 12.61
N PRO A 138 -10.02 18.78 13.93
CA PRO A 138 -9.01 19.66 14.54
C PRO A 138 -7.57 19.25 14.20
N LYS A 139 -6.64 20.21 14.08
CA LYS A 139 -5.23 19.94 13.72
C LYS A 139 -4.53 19.02 14.74
N ASP A 140 -4.86 19.13 16.02
CA ASP A 140 -4.37 18.28 17.11
C ASP A 140 -4.90 16.84 17.07
N ARG A 141 -5.91 16.56 16.23
CA ARG A 141 -6.47 15.22 15.96
C ARG A 141 -6.03 14.65 14.62
N TRP A 142 -5.39 15.47 13.77
CA TRP A 142 -4.74 15.01 12.55
C TRP A 142 -3.60 14.05 12.90
N ARG A 143 -3.61 12.87 12.29
CA ARG A 143 -2.58 11.85 12.45
C ARG A 143 -2.11 11.36 11.11
N LYS A 144 -0.86 10.90 11.10
CA LYS A 144 -0.25 10.21 9.97
C LYS A 144 0.02 8.77 10.36
N GLY A 145 0.23 7.97 9.35
CA GLY A 145 0.83 6.67 9.45
C GLY A 145 1.39 6.26 8.12
N SER A 146 1.18 4.99 7.80
CA SER A 146 1.35 4.50 6.45
C SER A 146 0.01 3.91 5.99
N GLN A 147 -0.23 4.01 4.67
CA GLN A 147 -1.51 3.80 4.00
C GLN A 147 -2.28 2.56 4.50
N TRP A 148 -1.61 1.45 4.34
CA TRP A 148 -2.04 0.13 4.78
C TRP A 148 -2.08 0.14 6.34
N THR A 149 -3.06 -0.45 7.05
CA THR A 149 -2.92 -0.80 8.51
C THR A 149 -3.83 -1.96 8.98
N ILE A 150 -3.36 -2.82 9.92
CA ILE A 150 -4.09 -4.04 10.34
C ILE A 150 -5.12 -3.69 11.41
N LEU A 151 -6.40 -3.88 11.09
CA LEU A 151 -7.51 -3.60 12.02
C LEU A 151 -8.02 -4.88 12.70
N VAL A 152 -8.49 -4.77 13.94
CA VAL A 152 -9.41 -5.75 14.54
C VAL A 152 -10.85 -5.41 14.19
N ARG A 153 -11.77 -6.38 14.28
CA ARG A 153 -13.18 -6.22 13.88
C ARG A 153 -13.87 -4.96 14.42
N LYS A 154 -13.62 -4.58 15.69
CA LYS A 154 -14.20 -3.35 16.27
C LYS A 154 -13.76 -2.07 15.55
N HIS A 155 -12.50 -1.97 15.15
CA HIS A 155 -11.99 -0.81 14.41
C HIS A 155 -12.46 -0.83 12.96
N ALA A 156 -12.51 -1.99 12.33
CA ALA A 156 -13.09 -2.17 11.00
C ALA A 156 -14.55 -1.67 10.94
N GLN A 157 -15.36 -1.97 11.97
CA GLN A 157 -16.74 -1.48 12.08
C GLN A 157 -16.82 0.05 12.15
N ILE A 158 -15.91 0.70 12.89
CA ILE A 158 -15.83 2.18 12.96
C ILE A 158 -15.46 2.78 11.60
N VAL A 159 -14.51 2.18 10.88
CA VAL A 159 -14.08 2.63 9.55
C VAL A 159 -15.21 2.61 8.53
N VAL A 160 -16.07 1.58 8.54
CA VAL A 160 -17.21 1.53 7.60
C VAL A 160 -18.38 2.42 8.03
N ALA A 161 -18.56 2.62 9.34
CA ALA A 161 -19.62 3.46 9.91
C ALA A 161 -19.32 4.96 9.89
N ASP A 162 -18.08 5.38 9.64
CA ASP A 162 -17.70 6.80 9.65
C ASP A 162 -18.43 7.63 8.58
N THR A 163 -19.18 8.63 9.03
CA THR A 163 -19.89 9.61 8.20
C THR A 163 -19.37 11.05 8.37
N VAL A 164 -18.22 11.26 9.02
CA VAL A 164 -17.69 12.58 9.39
C VAL A 164 -16.30 12.82 8.83
N VAL A 165 -15.35 11.92 9.10
CA VAL A 165 -13.94 12.12 8.76
C VAL A 165 -13.72 11.90 7.27
N PHE A 166 -14.22 10.80 6.70
CA PHE A 166 -14.06 10.50 5.27
C PHE A 166 -14.68 11.56 4.33
N PRO A 167 -15.90 12.08 4.57
CA PRO A 167 -16.44 13.18 3.77
C PRO A 167 -15.57 14.44 3.76
N GLU A 168 -14.97 14.81 4.90
CA GLU A 168 -14.07 15.95 5.00
C GLU A 168 -12.77 15.73 4.23
N PHE A 169 -12.15 14.56 4.38
CA PHE A 169 -11.01 14.14 3.54
C PHE A 169 -11.37 14.18 2.05
N ARG A 170 -12.52 13.63 1.65
CA ARG A 170 -13.01 13.64 0.26
C ARG A 170 -13.22 15.06 -0.28
N ARG A 171 -13.66 16.00 0.57
CA ARG A 171 -13.93 17.39 0.21
C ARG A 171 -12.65 18.22 0.09
N PHE A 172 -11.70 18.05 1.01
CA PHE A 172 -10.59 18.99 1.21
C PHE A 172 -9.20 18.45 0.86
N CYS A 173 -9.03 17.13 0.76
CA CYS A 173 -7.79 16.52 0.29
C CYS A 173 -7.89 16.20 -1.20
N LYS A 174 -7.10 16.93 -1.99
CA LYS A 174 -7.08 16.88 -3.45
C LYS A 174 -5.65 16.76 -3.94
N ARG A 175 -5.42 15.88 -4.92
CA ARG A 175 -4.12 15.68 -5.55
C ARG A 175 -3.77 16.94 -6.36
N ARG A 176 -2.73 17.65 -5.93
CA ARG A 176 -2.19 18.80 -6.65
C ARG A 176 -1.78 18.40 -8.07
N ILE A 177 -2.37 19.04 -9.08
CA ILE A 177 -1.95 18.89 -10.47
C ILE A 177 -0.80 19.87 -10.74
N GLU A 178 0.41 19.34 -10.96
CA GLU A 178 1.55 20.12 -11.46
C GLU A 178 1.21 20.66 -12.87
N PRO A 179 1.37 21.96 -13.15
CA PRO A 179 1.10 22.52 -14.47
C PRO A 179 2.02 21.92 -15.53
N VAL A 180 1.45 21.48 -16.65
CA VAL A 180 2.24 21.04 -17.82
C VAL A 180 2.99 22.25 -18.39
N LEU A 181 4.32 22.13 -18.48
CA LEU A 181 5.20 23.14 -19.06
C LEU A 181 4.80 23.43 -20.52
N GLY A 182 4.17 24.60 -20.75
CA GLY A 182 3.80 25.07 -22.09
C GLY A 182 2.58 26.01 -22.15
N GLY A 183 1.69 25.97 -21.17
CA GLY A 183 0.50 26.82 -21.13
C GLY A 183 0.75 28.21 -20.54
N LYS A 184 0.71 29.28 -21.36
CA LYS A 184 0.54 30.65 -20.85
C LYS A 184 -0.93 30.89 -20.47
N GLN A 185 -1.30 30.53 -19.25
CA GLN A 185 -2.55 30.98 -18.62
C GLN A 185 -2.27 31.54 -17.22
N ASN A 186 -3.17 32.38 -16.71
CA ASN A 186 -2.96 33.12 -15.45
C ASN A 186 -3.10 32.21 -14.22
N HIS A 187 -2.07 31.42 -13.93
CA HIS A 187 -2.04 30.35 -12.91
C HIS A 187 -2.12 30.79 -11.43
N LYS A 188 -2.50 32.05 -11.11
CA LYS A 188 -2.54 32.53 -9.71
C LYS A 188 -3.81 32.13 -8.92
N GLU A 189 -4.95 31.90 -9.57
CA GLU A 189 -6.21 31.59 -8.86
C GLU A 189 -6.53 30.09 -8.80
N ALA A 190 -6.10 29.30 -9.78
CA ALA A 190 -6.33 27.84 -9.79
C ALA A 190 -5.38 27.08 -8.83
N ALA A 191 -4.15 27.55 -8.65
CA ALA A 191 -3.13 26.89 -7.83
C ALA A 191 -3.42 26.87 -6.31
N GLN A 192 -4.46 27.58 -5.85
CA GLN A 192 -4.76 27.81 -4.44
C GLN A 192 -5.83 26.85 -3.87
N LYS A 193 -6.34 25.89 -4.66
CA LYS A 193 -7.48 25.02 -4.28
C LYS A 193 -7.13 23.56 -3.96
N GLU A 194 -5.93 23.08 -4.26
CA GLU A 194 -5.56 21.66 -4.12
C GLU A 194 -4.50 21.45 -3.02
N HIS A 195 -4.96 21.08 -1.81
CA HIS A 195 -4.08 20.62 -0.74
C HIS A 195 -3.84 19.11 -0.87
N ASN A 196 -2.60 18.77 -1.26
CA ASN A 196 -2.14 17.39 -1.36
C ASN A 196 -1.89 16.79 0.03
N CYS A 197 -2.94 16.30 0.69
CA CYS A 197 -2.85 15.67 2.02
C CYS A 197 -2.13 14.32 2.02
N ILE A 198 -2.15 13.57 0.91
CA ILE A 198 -1.92 12.11 0.87
C ILE A 198 -2.93 11.41 1.83
N PRO A 199 -4.22 11.40 1.45
CA PRO A 199 -5.32 11.16 2.39
C PRO A 199 -5.33 9.74 2.97
N ASP A 200 -4.86 8.77 2.19
CA ASP A 200 -4.70 7.36 2.55
C ASP A 200 -3.65 7.12 3.65
N GLU A 201 -2.59 7.93 3.73
CA GLU A 201 -1.59 7.86 4.81
C GLU A 201 -2.02 8.53 6.13
N HIS A 202 -3.25 9.05 6.23
CA HIS A 202 -3.70 9.87 7.37
C HIS A 202 -5.10 9.53 7.89
N TYR A 203 -5.99 9.01 7.03
CA TYR A 203 -7.41 8.84 7.35
C TYR A 203 -7.68 7.91 8.54
N LEU A 204 -7.11 6.71 8.54
CA LEU A 204 -7.43 5.68 9.54
C LEU A 204 -6.98 6.09 10.94
N GLN A 205 -5.76 6.65 11.02
CA GLN A 205 -5.15 7.15 12.26
C GLN A 205 -5.90 8.39 12.76
N THR A 206 -6.32 9.29 11.86
CA THR A 206 -7.13 10.47 12.21
C THR A 206 -8.52 10.08 12.69
N LEU A 207 -9.19 9.11 12.05
CA LEU A 207 -10.49 8.60 12.46
C LEU A 207 -10.43 7.94 13.85
N LEU A 208 -9.42 7.11 14.11
CA LEU A 208 -9.27 6.44 15.40
C LEU A 208 -8.85 7.42 16.50
N SER A 209 -8.01 8.43 16.20
CA SER A 209 -7.77 9.55 17.12
C SER A 209 -9.08 10.26 17.43
N MET A 210 -9.80 10.76 16.43
CA MET A 210 -11.12 11.42 16.57
C MET A 210 -12.12 10.59 17.39
N SER A 211 -12.13 9.26 17.22
CA SER A 211 -12.96 8.31 17.96
C SER A 211 -12.52 8.04 19.41
N GLN A 212 -11.44 8.68 19.88
CA GLN A 212 -10.82 8.48 21.19
C GLN A 212 -10.24 7.06 21.40
N LEU A 213 -9.79 6.42 20.31
CA LEU A 213 -9.18 5.07 20.31
C LEU A 213 -7.68 5.11 19.96
N GLU A 214 -7.02 6.25 20.17
CA GLU A 214 -5.60 6.44 19.86
C GLU A 214 -4.71 5.51 20.70
N ASP A 215 -5.08 5.28 21.98
CA ASP A 215 -4.36 4.38 22.88
C ASP A 215 -4.57 2.88 22.55
N GLU A 216 -5.47 2.57 21.60
CA GLU A 216 -5.63 1.21 21.06
C GLU A 216 -4.77 0.95 19.80
N LEU A 217 -4.01 1.95 19.35
CA LEU A 217 -3.10 1.84 18.22
C LEU A 217 -1.71 1.37 18.65
N GLU A 218 -1.26 0.30 18.03
CA GLU A 218 0.16 -0.05 18.01
C GLU A 218 0.90 0.92 17.08
N ARG A 219 1.91 1.63 17.61
CA ARG A 219 2.68 2.64 16.87
C ARG A 219 3.85 2.01 16.10
N ARG A 220 3.54 0.95 15.34
CA ARG A 220 4.46 0.30 14.39
C ARG A 220 3.75 -0.41 13.23
N THR A 221 4.40 -0.43 12.07
CA THR A 221 4.02 -1.23 10.90
C THR A 221 4.44 -2.70 11.03
N LEU A 222 3.59 -3.63 10.58
CA LEU A 222 4.01 -5.03 10.33
C LEU A 222 4.56 -5.25 8.92
N THR A 223 4.86 -4.17 8.19
CA THR A 223 5.39 -4.19 6.83
C THR A 223 6.69 -3.43 6.71
N TYR A 224 7.74 -4.17 6.39
CA TYR A 224 9.05 -3.62 6.09
C TYR A 224 9.03 -2.84 4.76
N ALA A 225 9.62 -1.65 4.77
CA ALA A 225 9.87 -0.86 3.58
C ALA A 225 11.25 -0.20 3.70
N SER A 226 12.17 -0.53 2.78
CA SER A 226 13.45 0.16 2.69
C SER A 226 13.24 1.50 2.01
N TRP A 227 13.65 2.59 2.66
CA TRP A 227 13.65 3.94 2.08
C TRP A 227 15.09 4.33 1.78
N ASN A 228 15.32 4.94 0.61
CA ASN A 228 16.62 5.50 0.30
C ASN A 228 16.84 6.72 1.22
N GLN A 229 18.02 6.83 1.83
CA GLN A 229 18.39 7.97 2.67
C GLN A 229 19.29 8.93 1.87
N SER A 230 18.87 9.30 0.65
CA SER A 230 19.57 10.32 -0.12
C SER A 230 19.42 11.65 0.61
N ILE A 231 20.54 12.33 0.88
CA ILE A 231 20.59 13.60 1.63
C ILE A 231 19.86 14.72 0.87
N ASP A 232 19.70 14.59 -0.45
CA ASP A 232 18.98 15.57 -1.27
C ASP A 232 17.45 15.42 -1.14
N ALA A 233 16.82 16.41 -0.50
CA ALA A 233 15.37 16.51 -0.37
C ALA A 233 14.62 16.70 -1.71
N GLN A 234 15.31 17.07 -2.79
CA GLN A 234 14.75 17.19 -4.13
C GLN A 234 14.81 15.87 -4.93
N ASP A 235 15.56 14.87 -4.45
CA ASP A 235 15.58 13.56 -5.10
C ASP A 235 14.20 12.89 -4.99
N LYS A 236 13.54 12.73 -6.15
CA LYS A 236 12.24 12.07 -6.26
C LYS A 236 12.32 10.58 -5.88
N SER A 237 13.51 9.98 -5.81
CA SER A 237 13.70 8.62 -5.28
C SER A 237 13.31 8.52 -3.79
N ASN A 238 13.47 9.59 -3.00
CA ASN A 238 13.11 9.64 -1.58
C ASN A 238 11.59 9.65 -1.33
N TRP A 239 10.76 9.86 -2.36
CA TRP A 239 9.29 9.91 -2.23
C TRP A 239 8.66 8.51 -2.19
N HIS A 240 9.44 7.47 -2.49
CA HIS A 240 8.96 6.09 -2.56
C HIS A 240 9.99 5.12 -1.95
N PRO A 241 9.56 4.03 -1.30
CA PRO A 241 10.50 3.03 -0.83
C PRO A 241 11.20 2.34 -2.02
N LYS A 242 12.46 1.95 -1.80
CA LYS A 242 13.31 1.21 -2.74
C LYS A 242 12.55 -0.01 -3.27
N LYS A 243 12.70 -0.23 -4.57
CA LYS A 243 12.30 -1.48 -5.22
C LYS A 243 13.49 -2.43 -5.19
N PHE A 244 13.34 -3.54 -4.49
CA PHE A 244 14.27 -4.65 -4.48
C PHE A 244 14.24 -5.33 -5.85
N GLU A 245 15.38 -5.35 -6.53
CA GLU A 245 15.59 -6.13 -7.75
C GLU A 245 16.23 -7.48 -7.42
N PHE A 246 16.44 -8.35 -8.43
CA PHE A 246 16.94 -9.71 -8.25
C PHE A 246 18.20 -9.79 -7.37
N ALA A 247 19.14 -8.86 -7.55
CA ALA A 247 20.38 -8.80 -6.77
C ALA A 247 20.14 -8.47 -5.30
N ASP A 248 19.19 -7.58 -5.00
CA ASP A 248 18.85 -7.15 -3.63
C ASP A 248 18.12 -8.23 -2.83
N ALA A 249 17.52 -9.23 -3.48
CA ALA A 249 16.64 -10.22 -2.86
C ALA A 249 17.34 -11.55 -2.52
N SER A 250 18.54 -11.49 -1.92
CA SER A 250 19.29 -12.69 -1.52
C SER A 250 18.72 -13.37 -0.26
N PRO A 251 18.94 -14.69 -0.07
CA PRO A 251 18.61 -15.41 1.16
C PRO A 251 19.09 -14.74 2.44
N GLN A 252 20.31 -14.21 2.40
CA GLN A 252 20.94 -13.49 3.51
C GLN A 252 20.14 -12.22 3.84
N HIS A 253 19.87 -11.37 2.85
CA HIS A 253 19.18 -10.11 3.05
C HIS A 253 17.71 -10.29 3.46
N ILE A 254 17.01 -11.30 2.93
CA ILE A 254 15.67 -11.67 3.39
C ILE A 254 15.68 -12.18 4.85
N THR A 255 16.74 -12.89 5.24
CA THR A 255 16.94 -13.34 6.63
C THR A 255 17.26 -12.18 7.56
N GLU A 256 18.08 -11.21 7.13
CA GLU A 256 18.33 -9.95 7.86
C GLU A 256 17.02 -9.20 8.12
N ILE A 257 16.17 -9.03 7.09
CA ILE A 257 14.85 -8.37 7.23
C ILE A 257 13.95 -9.11 8.23
N ARG A 258 13.96 -10.45 8.24
CA ARG A 258 13.20 -11.28 9.19
C ARG A 258 13.69 -11.17 10.63
N ASN A 259 14.99 -10.98 10.81
CA ASN A 259 15.64 -10.92 12.12
C ASN A 259 15.58 -9.52 12.75
N ILE A 260 14.96 -8.52 12.08
CA ILE A 260 14.72 -7.21 12.69
C ILE A 260 13.79 -7.38 13.90
N ASN A 261 14.30 -7.01 15.06
CA ASN A 261 13.64 -7.13 16.38
C ASN A 261 13.34 -5.78 17.05
N HIS A 262 13.75 -4.66 16.43
CA HIS A 262 13.40 -3.31 16.86
C HIS A 262 13.31 -2.34 15.66
N ILE A 263 12.64 -1.21 15.85
CA ILE A 263 12.51 -0.12 14.88
C ILE A 263 12.90 1.19 15.56
N TYR A 264 13.82 1.95 14.96
CA TYR A 264 14.18 3.28 15.44
C TYR A 264 13.42 4.37 14.69
N TYR A 265 12.53 5.07 15.40
CA TYR A 265 11.78 6.22 14.91
C TYR A 265 12.58 7.50 15.16
N GLU A 266 13.45 7.85 14.21
CA GLU A 266 14.34 9.02 14.27
C GLU A 266 13.59 10.31 14.63
N THR A 267 12.43 10.56 14.01
CA THR A 267 11.62 11.75 14.29
C THR A 267 11.13 11.84 15.73
N GLU A 268 11.02 10.72 16.44
CA GLU A 268 10.55 10.62 17.83
C GLU A 268 11.69 10.33 18.83
N TYR A 269 12.92 10.13 18.34
CA TYR A 269 14.06 9.61 19.12
C TYR A 269 13.70 8.36 19.94
N ARG A 270 12.87 7.49 19.36
CA ARG A 270 12.20 6.37 20.04
C ARG A 270 12.60 5.04 19.40
N THR A 271 13.04 4.09 20.22
CA THR A 271 13.20 2.69 19.78
C THR A 271 11.98 1.90 20.19
N GLU A 272 11.29 1.30 19.22
CA GLU A 272 10.24 0.32 19.45
C GLU A 272 10.84 -1.08 19.43
N TRP A 273 10.61 -1.89 20.47
CA TRP A 273 11.08 -3.27 20.53
C TRP A 273 9.92 -4.21 20.21
N CYS A 274 10.09 -5.06 19.21
CA CYS A 274 9.01 -5.90 18.71
C CYS A 274 8.78 -7.08 19.67
N GLN A 275 7.92 -6.84 20.65
CA GLN A 275 7.59 -7.77 21.72
C GLN A 275 6.07 -7.98 21.86
N CYS A 276 5.68 -9.14 22.36
CA CYS A 276 4.33 -9.46 22.78
C CYS A 276 4.43 -10.20 24.12
N ASN A 277 3.85 -9.64 25.19
CA ASN A 277 3.96 -10.17 26.56
C ASN A 277 5.41 -10.54 26.94
N ALA A 278 6.34 -9.57 26.78
CA ALA A 278 7.79 -9.71 26.99
C ALA A 278 8.51 -10.75 26.11
N THR A 279 7.82 -11.43 25.19
CA THR A 279 8.43 -12.36 24.22
C THR A 279 8.77 -11.60 22.95
N PHE A 280 10.00 -11.69 22.45
CA PHE A 280 10.37 -11.11 21.16
C PHE A 280 9.58 -11.78 20.01
N VAL A 281 9.05 -10.97 19.11
CA VAL A 281 8.31 -11.39 17.92
C VAL A 281 8.88 -10.68 16.68
N PRO A 282 8.72 -11.24 15.47
CA PRO A 282 9.14 -10.56 14.25
C PRO A 282 8.52 -9.16 14.16
N CYS A 283 9.33 -8.13 13.85
CA CYS A 283 8.78 -6.79 13.64
C CYS A 283 7.82 -6.74 12.45
N PHE A 284 8.15 -7.47 11.39
CA PHE A 284 7.46 -7.42 10.11
C PHE A 284 6.97 -8.81 9.69
N LEU A 285 5.70 -8.88 9.26
CA LEU A 285 5.08 -10.04 8.62
C LEU A 285 5.10 -9.92 7.09
N PHE A 286 5.22 -8.69 6.57
CA PHE A 286 5.22 -8.38 5.14
C PHE A 286 6.42 -7.48 4.79
N ALA A 287 6.74 -7.38 3.50
CA ALA A 287 7.80 -6.51 3.01
C ALA A 287 7.48 -5.94 1.61
N ARG A 288 7.97 -4.73 1.32
CA ARG A 288 7.81 -4.03 0.02
C ARG A 288 9.04 -3.18 -0.33
N LYS A 289 9.30 -2.85 -1.60
CA LYS A 289 8.62 -3.29 -2.84
C LYS A 289 9.53 -4.27 -3.59
N PHE A 290 9.02 -5.40 -4.07
CA PHE A 290 9.82 -6.36 -4.86
C PHE A 290 9.50 -6.27 -6.35
N SER A 291 10.50 -6.45 -7.21
CA SER A 291 10.28 -6.67 -8.63
C SER A 291 9.84 -8.11 -8.90
N ARG A 292 9.37 -8.39 -10.13
CA ARG A 292 9.02 -9.77 -10.53
C ARG A 292 10.22 -10.71 -10.42
N SER A 293 11.42 -10.27 -10.80
CA SER A 293 12.63 -11.10 -10.71
C SER A 293 13.04 -11.34 -9.26
N ALA A 294 12.95 -10.31 -8.40
CA ALA A 294 13.15 -10.46 -6.97
C ALA A 294 12.15 -11.45 -6.33
N ALA A 295 10.85 -11.33 -6.65
CA ALA A 295 9.82 -12.26 -6.14
C ALA A 295 10.08 -13.70 -6.60
N MET A 296 10.41 -13.92 -7.88
CA MET A 296 10.78 -15.24 -8.38
C MET A 296 12.02 -15.82 -7.70
N ARG A 297 13.00 -14.98 -7.34
CA ARG A 297 14.18 -15.40 -6.58
C ARG A 297 13.81 -15.90 -5.19
N ILE A 298 13.00 -15.13 -4.47
CA ILE A 298 12.55 -15.43 -3.11
C ILE A 298 11.75 -16.74 -3.05
N LEU A 299 10.88 -16.97 -4.03
CA LEU A 299 10.10 -18.21 -4.15
C LEU A 299 10.98 -19.41 -4.52
N LYS A 300 11.91 -19.26 -5.47
CA LYS A 300 12.76 -20.36 -5.95
C LYS A 300 13.81 -20.80 -4.93
N GLU A 301 14.40 -19.86 -4.19
CA GLU A 301 15.47 -20.15 -3.22
C GLU A 301 14.95 -20.66 -1.85
N GLY A 302 13.70 -21.17 -1.80
CA GLY A 302 13.13 -21.87 -0.65
C GLY A 302 12.89 -21.00 0.59
N LEU A 303 12.90 -19.66 0.43
CA LEU A 303 12.84 -18.74 1.55
C LEU A 303 11.45 -18.67 2.17
N ILE A 304 10.39 -19.00 1.43
CA ILE A 304 8.99 -18.93 1.89
C ILE A 304 8.33 -20.30 1.69
N GLY A 305 8.77 -21.28 2.47
CA GLY A 305 8.31 -22.67 2.35
C GLY A 305 8.84 -23.36 1.09
N PRO A 306 8.54 -24.66 0.91
CA PRO A 306 8.61 -25.30 -0.38
C PRO A 306 7.66 -24.63 -1.38
N PHE A 307 7.96 -24.76 -2.67
CA PHE A 307 7.25 -24.09 -3.76
C PHE A 307 7.41 -24.90 -5.05
N ASP A 308 6.30 -25.34 -5.65
CA ASP A 308 6.33 -26.00 -6.96
C ASP A 308 6.57 -24.96 -8.08
N ALA A 309 7.82 -24.89 -8.54
CA ALA A 309 8.22 -24.07 -9.68
C ALA A 309 7.54 -24.47 -11.01
N GLY A 310 7.00 -25.69 -11.12
CA GLY A 310 6.24 -26.18 -12.28
C GLY A 310 5.00 -25.34 -12.57
N ALA A 311 4.33 -24.79 -11.54
CA ALA A 311 3.15 -23.94 -11.71
C ALA A 311 3.43 -22.61 -12.45
N VAL A 312 4.70 -22.19 -12.56
CA VAL A 312 5.10 -20.92 -13.21
C VAL A 312 5.75 -21.14 -14.58
N LEU A 313 6.47 -22.25 -14.75
CA LEU A 313 7.27 -22.53 -15.94
C LEU A 313 6.48 -23.31 -17.00
N PHE A 314 5.85 -22.58 -17.93
CA PHE A 314 5.49 -23.17 -19.22
C PHE A 314 6.76 -23.37 -20.05
N THR A 315 7.11 -24.63 -20.31
CA THR A 315 7.83 -24.99 -21.53
C THR A 315 6.79 -25.09 -22.65
N ASN A 316 6.97 -24.33 -23.74
CA ASN A 316 6.11 -24.47 -24.92
C ASN A 316 6.26 -25.88 -25.51
N SER A 317 5.15 -26.52 -25.81
CA SER A 317 5.01 -27.69 -26.68
C SER A 317 3.62 -27.62 -27.32
#